data_AF-A0A5C6B1T9-F1
#
_entry.id   AF-A0A5C6B1T9-F1
#
_cell.length_a   1.000
_cell.length_b   1.000
_cell.length_c   1.000
_cell.angle_alpha   90.00
_cell.angle_beta   90.00
_cell.angle_gamma   90.00
#
_symmetry.space_group_name_H-M   'P 1'
#
loop_
_entity.id
_entity.type
_entity.pdbx_description
1 polymer ?
#
loop_
_entity_poly.entity_id
_entity_poly.type
_entity_poly.pdbx_seq_one_letter_code
_entity_poly.pdbx_strand_id
1 'polypeptide(L)'
;MISDADFDEFCVRRTAAVDAFLVAVRDGRRDEWITEFYGRPPFGISDGSIIDDIITRADEFSVGITICPECGRLYRQREQETNEWDCYVPEPE
;
A
#
# COMPACT_ATOMS: atom_id res chain seq x y z
N MET A 1 -7.29 0.04 -16.88
CA MET A 1 -7.87 -1.31 -16.79
C MET A 1 -6.77 -2.17 -16.20
N ILE A 2 -6.94 -2.66 -14.97
CA ILE A 2 -5.98 -3.54 -14.31
C ILE A 2 -5.96 -4.84 -15.13
N SER A 3 -4.78 -5.39 -15.42
CA SER A 3 -4.71 -6.69 -16.11
C SER A 3 -5.08 -7.81 -15.15
N ASP A 4 -5.56 -8.95 -15.65
CA ASP A 4 -5.90 -10.10 -14.81
C ASP A 4 -4.68 -10.56 -13.96
N ALA A 5 -3.47 -10.42 -14.49
CA ALA A 5 -2.23 -10.75 -13.77
C ALA A 5 -1.96 -9.80 -12.59
N ASP A 6 -2.15 -8.50 -12.78
CA ASP A 6 -1.99 -7.51 -11.71
C ASP A 6 -3.04 -7.75 -10.61
N PHE A 7 -4.27 -8.09 -11.01
CA PHE A 7 -5.35 -8.41 -10.07
C PHE A 7 -5.04 -9.64 -9.21
N ASP A 8 -4.49 -10.70 -9.81
CA ASP A 8 -4.08 -11.90 -9.08
C ASP A 8 -2.95 -11.60 -8.09
N GLU A 9 -1.97 -10.78 -8.47
CA GLU A 9 -0.89 -10.36 -7.57
C GLU A 9 -1.43 -9.56 -6.37
N PHE A 10 -2.36 -8.63 -6.60
CA PHE A 10 -3.02 -7.90 -5.51
C PHE A 10 -3.78 -8.85 -4.58
N CYS A 11 -4.50 -9.83 -5.12
CA CYS A 11 -5.18 -10.84 -4.31
C CYS A 11 -4.21 -11.64 -3.45
N VAL A 12 -3.07 -12.08 -4.00
CA VAL A 12 -2.03 -12.80 -3.25
C VAL A 12 -1.45 -11.94 -2.13
N ARG A 13 -1.10 -10.67 -2.40
CA ARG A 13 -0.57 -9.76 -1.37
C ARG A 13 -1.57 -9.51 -0.24
N ARG A 14 -2.84 -9.25 -0.58
CA ARG A 14 -3.89 -8.99 0.42
C ARG A 14 -4.16 -10.20 1.28
N THR A 15 -4.28 -11.38 0.68
CA THR A 15 -4.50 -12.63 1.42
C THR A 15 -3.34 -12.97 2.35
N ALA A 16 -2.10 -12.77 1.90
CA ALA A 16 -0.92 -12.94 2.76
C ALA A 16 -0.89 -11.96 3.94
N ALA A 17 -1.25 -10.70 3.72
CA ALA A 17 -1.33 -9.70 4.79
C ALA A 17 -2.44 -10.01 5.82
N VAL A 18 -3.61 -10.47 5.36
CA VAL A 18 -4.69 -10.93 6.26
C VAL A 18 -4.23 -12.15 7.08
N ASP A 19 -3.59 -13.13 6.46
CA ASP A 19 -3.08 -14.31 7.17
C ASP A 19 -2.05 -13.94 8.25
N ALA A 20 -1.08 -13.08 7.90
CA ALA A 20 -0.09 -12.57 8.84
C ALA A 20 -0.72 -11.84 10.03
N PHE A 21 -1.74 -11.01 9.77
CA PHE A 21 -2.50 -10.32 10.82
C PHE A 21 -3.22 -11.31 11.75
N LEU A 22 -3.90 -12.32 11.19
CA LEU A 22 -4.61 -13.33 11.99
C LEU A 22 -3.66 -14.17 12.86
N VAL A 23 -2.48 -14.50 12.34
CA VAL A 23 -1.41 -15.15 13.12
C VAL A 23 -0.96 -14.26 14.28
N ALA A 24 -0.73 -12.97 14.03
CA ALA A 24 -0.35 -12.03 15.08
C ALA A 24 -1.42 -11.88 16.16
N VAL A 25 -2.70 -11.85 15.78
CA VAL A 25 -3.83 -11.85 16.73
C VAL A 25 -3.83 -13.12 17.58
N ARG A 26 -3.72 -14.29 16.94
CA ARG A 26 -3.68 -15.59 17.64
C ARG A 26 -2.53 -15.68 18.65
N ASP A 27 -1.37 -15.14 18.29
CA ASP A 27 -0.16 -15.21 19.08
C ASP A 27 -0.02 -14.06 20.11
N GLY A 28 -1.03 -13.17 20.20
CA GLY A 28 -1.04 -12.04 21.12
C GLY A 28 -0.11 -10.88 20.74
N ARG A 29 0.40 -10.87 19.51
CA ARG A 29 1.32 -9.86 18.94
C ARG A 29 0.60 -8.83 18.05
N ARG A 30 -0.70 -8.67 18.26
CA ARG A 30 -1.56 -7.77 17.47
C ARG A 30 -1.02 -6.35 17.38
N ASP A 31 -0.66 -5.75 18.51
CA ASP A 31 -0.25 -4.33 18.55
C ASP A 31 1.14 -4.10 17.94
N GLU A 32 2.01 -5.11 18.03
CA GLU A 32 3.31 -5.12 17.34
C GLU A 32 3.10 -5.13 15.83
N TRP A 33 2.25 -6.04 15.34
CA TRP A 33 1.91 -6.11 13.92
C TRP A 33 1.29 -4.81 13.40
N ILE A 34 0.37 -4.19 14.16
CA ILE A 34 -0.20 -2.87 13.81
C ILE A 34 0.91 -1.82 13.68
N THR A 35 1.90 -1.86 14.56
CA THR A 35 3.01 -0.90 14.52
C THR A 35 3.85 -1.07 13.26
N GLU A 36 4.14 -2.31 12.89
CA GLU A 36 4.89 -2.64 11.68
C GLU A 36 4.10 -2.29 10.42
N PHE A 37 2.82 -2.68 10.34
CA PHE A 37 1.98 -2.50 9.15
C PHE A 37 1.65 -1.02 8.89
N TYR A 38 1.31 -0.25 9.93
CA TYR A 38 0.95 1.17 9.77
C TYR A 38 2.13 2.13 9.97
N GLY A 39 3.30 1.64 10.39
CA GLY A 39 4.47 2.48 10.68
C GLY A 39 4.26 3.47 11.83
N ARG A 40 3.34 3.20 12.76
CA ARG A 40 2.96 4.11 13.85
C ARG A 40 2.53 3.34 15.10
N PRO A 41 2.58 3.95 16.31
CA PRO A 41 2.13 3.29 17.54
C PRO A 41 0.70 2.72 17.44
N PRO A 42 0.39 1.64 18.18
CA PRO A 42 -0.91 1.00 18.11
C PRO A 42 -2.01 1.97 18.57
N PHE A 43 -3.16 1.90 17.91
CA PHE A 43 -4.29 2.78 18.12
C PHE A 43 -5.58 1.95 18.25
N GLY A 44 -6.62 2.54 18.83
CA GLY A 44 -7.91 1.89 18.99
C GLY A 44 -8.61 1.69 17.64
N ILE A 45 -8.35 0.56 17.00
CA ILE A 45 -8.99 0.13 15.74
C ILE A 45 -9.50 -1.31 15.91
N SER A 46 -10.62 -1.64 15.28
CA SER A 46 -11.15 -3.00 15.30
C SER A 46 -10.41 -3.91 14.32
N ASP A 47 -10.39 -5.21 14.57
CA ASP A 47 -9.76 -6.18 13.66
C ASP A 47 -10.45 -6.20 12.30
N GLY A 48 -11.77 -6.03 12.27
CA GLY A 48 -12.52 -5.89 11.02
C GLY A 48 -12.11 -4.67 10.21
N SER A 49 -11.82 -3.54 10.86
CA SER A 49 -11.31 -2.35 10.19
C SER A 49 -9.88 -2.52 9.68
N ILE A 50 -9.04 -3.29 10.38
CA ILE A 50 -7.69 -3.63 9.88
C ILE A 50 -7.79 -4.50 8.63
N ILE A 51 -8.68 -5.50 8.62
CA ILE A 51 -8.90 -6.35 7.46
C ILE A 51 -9.44 -5.54 6.28
N ASP A 52 -10.40 -4.64 6.53
CA ASP A 52 -10.90 -3.71 5.51
C ASP A 52 -9.78 -2.83 4.94
N ASP A 53 -8.92 -2.28 5.80
CA ASP A 53 -7.74 -1.51 5.39
C ASP A 53 -6.76 -2.36 4.54
N ILE A 54 -6.51 -3.63 4.90
CA ILE A 54 -5.67 -4.53 4.08
C ILE A 54 -6.30 -4.74 2.70
N ILE A 55 -7.62 -4.94 2.63
CA ILE A 55 -8.33 -5.22 1.38
C ILE A 55 -8.40 -3.97 0.49
N THR A 56 -8.62 -2.80 1.09
CA THR A 56 -8.87 -1.54 0.38
C THR A 56 -7.60 -0.74 0.11
N ARG A 57 -6.58 -0.84 0.97
CA ARG A 57 -5.37 0.00 0.92
C ARG A 57 -4.09 -0.71 0.49
N ALA A 58 -4.11 -2.03 0.25
CA ALA A 58 -2.95 -2.70 -0.36
C ALA A 58 -2.53 -2.06 -1.71
N ASP A 59 -3.43 -1.32 -2.35
CA ASP A 59 -3.21 -0.60 -3.61
C ASP A 59 -2.70 0.84 -3.39
N GLU A 60 -2.94 1.44 -2.22
CA GLU A 60 -2.66 2.85 -1.94
C GLU A 60 -1.30 3.08 -1.27
N PHE A 61 -0.74 2.10 -0.57
CA PHE A 61 0.52 2.27 0.13
C PHE A 61 1.74 1.91 -0.72
N SER A 62 2.15 2.84 -1.60
CA SER A 62 3.57 3.20 -1.90
C SER A 62 4.06 3.18 -3.35
N VAL A 63 3.28 3.68 -4.32
CA VAL A 63 3.95 4.28 -5.48
C VAL A 63 4.47 5.66 -5.08
N GLY A 64 5.79 5.86 -5.18
CA GLY A 64 6.39 7.18 -4.97
C GLY A 64 5.80 8.21 -5.91
N ILE A 65 5.47 9.40 -5.40
CA ILE A 65 5.10 10.56 -6.22
C ILE A 65 6.12 11.66 -5.94
N THR A 66 6.72 12.20 -7.00
CA THR A 66 7.66 13.32 -6.90
C THR A 66 7.47 14.29 -8.05
N ILE A 67 7.82 15.56 -7.84
CA ILE A 67 7.75 16.61 -8.87
C ILE A 67 9.19 17.00 -9.20
N CYS A 68 9.54 17.01 -10.50
CA CYS A 68 10.86 17.46 -10.91
C CYS A 68 11.01 18.97 -10.65
N PRO A 69 12.03 19.40 -9.89
CA PRO A 69 12.21 20.82 -9.55
C PRO A 69 12.62 21.68 -10.76
N GLU A 70 13.17 21.09 -11.82
CA GLU A 70 13.61 21.82 -13.01
C GLU A 70 12.49 22.03 -14.03
N CYS A 71 11.69 20.98 -14.28
CA CYS A 71 10.69 21.00 -15.36
C CYS A 71 9.24 20.96 -14.86
N GLY A 72 9.01 20.82 -13.55
CA GLY A 72 7.67 20.79 -12.94
C GLY A 72 6.83 19.56 -13.27
N ARG A 73 7.39 18.56 -13.95
CA ARG A 73 6.66 17.34 -14.32
C ARG A 73 6.42 16.45 -13.10
N LEU A 74 5.27 15.79 -13.09
CA LEU A 74 4.88 14.85 -12.06
C LEU A 74 5.35 13.45 -12.43
N TYR A 75 6.06 12.80 -11.51
CA TYR A 75 6.57 11.45 -11.63
C TYR A 75 5.82 10.55 -10.65
N ARG A 76 5.19 9.49 -11.18
CA ARG A 76 4.54 8.44 -10.39
C ARG A 76 5.31 7.14 -10.61
N GLN A 77 5.72 6.50 -9.53
CA GLN A 77 6.38 5.20 -9.59
C GLN A 77 5.40 4.16 -10.16
N ARG A 78 5.88 3.27 -11.04
CA ARG A 78 5.04 2.24 -11.65
C ARG A 78 4.70 1.14 -10.66
N GLU A 79 5.72 0.67 -9.96
CA GLU A 79 5.65 -0.40 -8.96
C GLU A 79 6.47 0.00 -7.73
N GLN A 80 6.17 -0.60 -6.59
CA GLN A 80 6.91 -0.31 -5.35
C GLN A 80 8.35 -0.80 -5.45
N GLU A 81 9.28 -0.06 -4.84
CA GLU A 81 10.72 -0.40 -4.79
C GLU A 81 11.45 -0.52 -6.14
N THR A 82 10.77 -0.23 -7.27
CA THR A 82 11.40 -0.19 -8.60
C THR A 82 11.82 1.23 -8.97
N ASN A 83 12.87 1.39 -9.77
CA ASN A 83 13.25 2.70 -10.28
C ASN A 83 12.53 3.04 -11.59
N GLU A 84 11.28 2.61 -11.74
CA GLU A 84 10.46 2.83 -12.94
C GLU A 84 9.36 3.84 -12.67
N TRP A 85 9.26 4.86 -13.53
CA TRP A 85 8.40 6.02 -13.30
C TRP A 85 7.64 6.42 -14.57
N ASP A 86 6.36 6.70 -14.42
CA ASP A 86 5.56 7.40 -15.40
C ASP A 86 5.68 8.91 -15.20
N CYS A 87 5.82 9.64 -16.30
CA CYS A 87 6.03 11.09 -16.31
C CYS A 87 4.83 11.79 -16.96
N TYR A 88 4.24 12.73 -16.22
CA TYR A 88 3.07 13.50 -16.65
C TYR A 88 3.40 14.99 -16.76
N VAL A 89 2.87 15.63 -17.81
CA VAL A 89 2.92 17.08 -17.99
C VAL A 89 1.65 17.66 -17.34
N PRO A 90 1.75 18.60 -16.40
CA PRO A 90 0.58 19.29 -15.88
C PRO A 90 -0.12 20.03 -17.03
N GLU A 91 -1.46 19.91 -17.13
CA GLU A 91 -2.20 20.69 -18.13
C GLU A 91 -2.09 22.18 -17.81
N PRO A 92 -1.80 23.05 -18.80
CA PRO A 92 -1.86 24.49 -18.60
C PRO A 92 -3.32 24.93 -18.41
N GLU A 93 -3.56 25.83 -17.44
CA GLU A 93 -4.85 26.49 -17.22
C GLU A 93 -5.30 27.33 -18.44
#